data_AF-R6YX32-F1
#
_entry.id   AF-R6YX32-F1
#
_cell.length_a   1.000
_cell.length_b   1.000
_cell.length_c   1.000
_cell.angle_alpha   90.00
_cell.angle_beta   90.00
_cell.angle_gamma   90.00
#
_symmetry.space_group_name_H-M   'P 1'
#
loop_
_entity.id
_entity.type
_entity.pdbx_description
1 polymer ?
#
loop_
_entity_poly.entity_id
_entity_poly.type
_entity_poly.pdbx_seq_one_letter_code
_entity_poly.pdbx_strand_id
1 'polypeptide(L)'
;MNENLLKLLSLYCNNEIENLKISELYIKLQNLVVELNYNLTCEWGKEFANKKSGNLYLSITILNDKNEIVEVFDEGFLTISTLLVCVDKKNRYKFFS
;
A
#
# COMPACT_ATOMS: atom_id res chain seq x y z
N MET A 1 0.47 21.17 9.45
CA MET A 1 -0.61 20.16 9.24
C MET A 1 -1.11 19.78 10.63
N ASN A 2 -2.43 19.71 10.84
CA ASN A 2 -2.98 19.39 12.16
C ASN A 2 -2.52 17.99 12.58
N GLU A 3 -1.81 17.87 13.71
CA GLU A 3 -1.26 16.59 14.19
C GLU A 3 -2.34 15.54 14.42
N ASN A 4 -3.52 15.97 14.87
CA ASN A 4 -4.65 15.06 15.09
C ASN A 4 -5.15 14.48 13.76
N LEU A 5 -5.14 15.28 12.70
CA LEU A 5 -5.51 14.83 11.36
C LEU A 5 -4.50 13.81 10.82
N LEU A 6 -3.20 14.05 11.01
CA LEU A 6 -2.17 13.08 10.64
C LEU A 6 -2.36 11.75 11.36
N LYS A 7 -2.58 11.79 12.69
CA LYS A 7 -2.84 10.59 13.48
C LYS A 7 -4.07 9.84 12.99
N LEU A 8 -5.15 10.54 12.66
CA LEU A 8 -6.37 9.94 12.12
C LEU A 8 -6.11 9.25 10.77
N LEU A 9 -5.41 9.93 9.85
CA LEU A 9 -5.08 9.36 8.53
C LEU A 9 -4.20 8.12 8.66
N SER A 10 -3.17 8.16 9.51
CA SER A 10 -2.32 7.01 9.78
C SER A 10 -3.10 5.85 10.40
N LEU A 11 -3.99 6.13 11.35
CA LEU A 11 -4.83 5.10 11.99
C LEU A 11 -5.76 4.45 10.95
N TYR A 12 -6.41 5.24 10.12
CA TYR A 12 -7.25 4.74 9.04
C TYR A 12 -6.46 3.84 8.09
N CYS A 13 -5.32 4.30 7.57
CA CYS A 13 -4.53 3.52 6.62
C CYS A 13 -3.98 2.23 7.24
N ASN A 14 -3.55 2.27 8.51
CA ASN A 14 -3.13 1.08 9.24
C ASN A 14 -4.27 0.07 9.38
N ASN A 15 -5.48 0.53 9.72
CA ASN A 15 -6.64 -0.36 9.81
C ASN A 15 -6.99 -1.01 8.47
N GLU A 16 -6.90 -0.28 7.35
CA GLU A 16 -7.13 -0.85 6.02
C GLU A 16 -6.09 -1.94 5.66
N ILE A 17 -4.83 -1.73 6.04
CA ILE A 17 -3.78 -2.77 5.88
C ILE A 17 -4.11 -4.00 6.73
N GLU A 18 -4.49 -3.83 8.00
CA GLU A 18 -4.81 -4.96 8.88
C GLU A 18 -6.05 -5.72 8.38
N ASN A 19 -7.08 -5.00 7.90
CA ASN A 19 -8.25 -5.61 7.26
C ASN A 19 -7.87 -6.40 6.00
N LEU A 20 -6.96 -5.88 5.18
CA LEU A 20 -6.46 -6.59 4.01
C LEU A 20 -5.71 -7.87 4.42
N LYS A 21 -4.87 -7.81 5.44
CA LYS A 21 -4.05 -8.96 5.89
C LYS A 21 -4.87 -10.15 6.39
N ILE A 22 -6.07 -9.91 6.90
CA ILE A 22 -6.99 -10.98 7.32
C ILE A 22 -7.88 -11.50 6.19
N SER A 23 -7.84 -10.88 5.00
CA SER A 23 -8.61 -11.34 3.85
C SER A 23 -8.08 -12.68 3.33
N GLU A 24 -8.99 -13.55 2.88
CA GLU A 24 -8.63 -14.87 2.34
C GLU A 24 -7.66 -14.77 1.15
N LEU A 25 -7.85 -13.76 0.29
CA LEU A 25 -6.98 -13.53 -0.87
C LEU A 25 -5.57 -13.14 -0.45
N TYR A 26 -5.42 -12.26 0.54
CA TYR A 26 -4.11 -11.87 1.03
C TYR A 26 -3.39 -13.07 1.68
N ILE A 27 -4.09 -13.87 2.49
CA ILE A 27 -3.52 -15.06 3.12
C ILE A 27 -3.05 -16.07 2.05
N LYS A 28 -3.85 -16.29 1.00
CA LYS A 28 -3.45 -17.15 -0.14
C LYS A 28 -2.20 -16.63 -0.83
N LEU A 29 -2.13 -15.33 -1.12
CA LEU A 29 -0.96 -14.70 -1.73
C LEU A 29 0.28 -14.82 -0.83
N GLN A 30 0.14 -14.51 0.46
CA GLN A 30 1.22 -14.61 1.44
C GLN A 30 1.80 -16.02 1.51
N ASN A 31 0.95 -17.05 1.54
CA ASN A 31 1.39 -18.44 1.58
C ASN A 31 2.15 -18.83 0.31
N LEU A 32 1.65 -18.43 -0.87
CA LEU A 32 2.30 -18.70 -2.15
C LEU A 32 3.69 -18.03 -2.24
N VAL A 33 3.77 -16.76 -1.85
CA VAL A 33 5.02 -15.98 -1.86
C VAL A 33 6.06 -16.62 -0.94
N VAL A 34 5.66 -17.08 0.25
CA VAL A 34 6.54 -17.78 1.20
C VAL A 34 6.99 -19.15 0.66
N GLU A 35 6.09 -19.93 0.07
CA GLU A 35 6.41 -21.23 -0.54
C GLU A 35 7.49 -21.10 -1.62
N LEU A 36 7.44 -20.01 -2.39
CA LEU A 36 8.39 -19.69 -3.45
C LEU A 36 9.67 -18.99 -2.94
N ASN A 37 9.85 -18.85 -1.62
CA ASN A 37 10.99 -18.18 -0.97
C ASN A 37 11.13 -16.68 -1.35
N TYR A 38 9.99 -16.01 -1.51
CA TYR A 38 9.89 -14.55 -1.65
C TYR A 38 9.28 -13.94 -0.38
N ASN A 39 9.24 -12.60 -0.33
CA ASN A 39 8.61 -11.83 0.72
C ASN A 39 7.46 -10.99 0.17
N LEU A 40 6.41 -10.82 0.96
CA LEU A 40 5.28 -9.94 0.65
C LEU A 40 5.29 -8.77 1.63
N THR A 41 5.32 -7.55 1.12
CA THR A 41 5.18 -6.34 1.93
C THR A 41 3.87 -5.63 1.58
N CYS A 42 3.24 -5.09 2.61
CA CYS A 42 2.04 -4.27 2.48
C CYS A 42 2.24 -3.02 3.33
N GLU A 43 2.20 -1.87 2.69
CA GLU A 43 2.48 -0.57 3.31
C GLU A 43 1.55 0.51 2.75
N TRP A 44 1.50 1.65 3.42
CA TRP A 44 0.79 2.82 2.91
C TRP A 44 1.73 4.01 2.82
N GLY A 45 1.49 4.86 1.83
CA GLY A 45 2.37 5.97 1.53
C GLY A 45 1.72 7.03 0.67
N LYS A 46 2.48 8.11 0.43
CA LYS A 46 2.06 9.17 -0.47
C LYS A 46 2.30 8.77 -1.92
N GLU A 47 1.57 9.42 -2.81
CA GLU A 47 1.79 9.30 -4.25
C GLU A 47 3.26 9.55 -4.62
N PHE A 48 3.89 8.57 -5.27
CA PHE A 48 5.29 8.69 -5.69
C PHE A 48 5.46 9.70 -6.84
N ALA A 49 4.58 9.63 -7.85
CA ALA A 49 4.68 10.43 -9.08
C ALA A 49 4.41 11.93 -8.85
N ASN A 50 3.56 12.28 -7.89
CA ASN A 50 3.17 13.65 -7.61
C ASN A 50 3.45 14.04 -6.16
N LYS A 51 4.64 14.60 -5.90
CA LYS A 51 5.05 15.04 -4.55
C LYS A 51 4.17 16.14 -3.94
N LYS A 52 3.35 16.84 -4.74
CA LYS A 52 2.39 17.85 -4.25
C LYS A 52 1.05 17.25 -3.85
N SER A 53 0.80 16.01 -4.24
CA SER A 53 -0.42 15.28 -3.88
C SER A 53 -0.44 14.99 -2.39
N GLY A 54 -1.61 15.19 -1.77
CA GLY A 54 -1.87 14.73 -0.41
C GLY A 54 -2.42 13.30 -0.38
N ASN A 55 -2.60 12.67 -1.54
CA ASN A 55 -3.22 11.35 -1.64
C ASN A 55 -2.40 10.29 -0.91
N LEU A 56 -3.11 9.36 -0.28
CA LEU A 56 -2.54 8.21 0.41
C LEU A 56 -2.98 6.93 -0.29
N TYR A 57 -2.02 6.04 -0.50
CA TYR A 57 -2.20 4.77 -1.19
C TYR A 57 -1.79 3.63 -0.26
N LEU A 58 -2.43 2.48 -0.43
CA LEU A 58 -1.96 1.19 0.05
C LEU A 58 -1.24 0.51 -1.11
N SER A 59 -0.09 -0.09 -0.85
CA SER A 59 0.68 -0.85 -1.83
C SER A 59 0.99 -2.25 -1.32
N ILE A 60 0.88 -3.23 -2.22
CA ILE A 60 1.37 -4.59 -2.02
C ILE A 60 2.57 -4.77 -2.95
N THR A 61 3.68 -5.27 -2.43
CA THR A 61 4.91 -5.47 -3.20
C THR A 61 5.52 -6.83 -2.87
N ILE A 62 5.94 -7.56 -3.90
CA ILE A 62 6.68 -8.82 -3.75
C ILE A 62 8.18 -8.52 -3.85
N LEU A 63 8.93 -9.01 -2.87
CA LEU A 63 10.38 -8.86 -2.78
C LEU A 63 11.06 -10.22 -2.89
N ASN A 64 12.28 -10.25 -3.45
CA ASN A 64 13.13 -11.43 -3.46
C ASN A 64 13.76 -11.70 -2.07
N ASP A 65 14.59 -12.74 -2.00
CA ASP A 65 15.36 -13.15 -0.82
C ASP A 65 16.37 -12.10 -0.32
N LYS A 66 16.70 -11.11 -1.17
CA LYS A 66 17.54 -9.94 -0.84
C LYS A 66 16.73 -8.70 -0.46
N ASN A 67 15.41 -8.82 -0.33
CA ASN A 67 14.48 -7.71 -0.09
C ASN A 67 14.45 -6.66 -1.21
N GLU A 68 14.73 -7.05 -2.45
CA GLU A 68 14.63 -6.20 -3.64
C GLU A 68 13.29 -6.48 -4.35
N ILE A 69 12.69 -5.45 -4.94
CA ILE A 69 11.43 -5.60 -5.70
C ILE A 69 11.66 -6.52 -6.89
N VAL A 70 10.78 -7.50 -7.06
CA VAL A 70 10.85 -8.42 -8.20
C VAL A 70 10.43 -7.71 -9.47
N GLU A 71 11.31 -7.71 -10.47
CA GLU A 71 11.03 -7.25 -11.83
C GLU A 71 10.67 -8.45 -12.72
N VAL A 72 9.55 -8.35 -13.42
CA VAL A 72 9.09 -9.27 -14.46
C VAL A 72 9.42 -8.65 -15.80
N PHE A 73 10.21 -9.38 -16.59
CA PHE A 73 10.59 -8.95 -17.93
C PHE A 73 9.33 -8.61 -18.75
N ASP A 74 9.36 -7.46 -19.43
CA ASP A 74 8.24 -6.87 -20.20
C ASP A 74 6.96 -6.49 -19.43
N GLU A 75 6.81 -6.84 -18.15
CA GLU A 75 5.61 -6.51 -17.33
C GLU A 75 5.87 -5.50 -16.20
N GLY A 76 7.13 -5.17 -15.91
CA GLY A 76 7.50 -4.19 -14.89
C GLY A 76 7.73 -4.85 -13.52
N PHE A 77 7.27 -4.22 -12.44
CA PHE A 77 7.52 -4.72 -11.08
C PHE A 77 6.30 -5.44 -10.51
N LEU A 78 6.52 -6.47 -9.68
CA LEU A 78 5.47 -7.15 -8.91
C LEU A 78 5.00 -6.29 -7.73
N THR A 79 4.35 -5.17 -8.06
CA THR A 79 3.79 -4.22 -7.12
C THR A 79 2.45 -3.70 -7.64
N ILE A 80 1.52 -3.45 -6.74
CA ILE A 80 0.26 -2.81 -7.06
C ILE A 80 -0.15 -1.88 -5.92
N SER A 81 -0.75 -0.74 -6.28
CA SER A 81 -1.21 0.26 -5.32
C SER A 81 -2.65 0.66 -5.58
N THR A 82 -3.39 0.88 -4.50
CA THR A 82 -4.77 1.38 -4.54
C THR A 82 -4.91 2.64 -3.69
N LEU A 83 -5.80 3.54 -4.09
CA LEU A 83 -6.03 4.82 -3.42
C LEU A 83 -6.88 4.59 -2.16
N LEU A 84 -6.36 4.95 -0.99
CA LEU A 84 -7.10 4.94 0.27
C LEU A 84 -7.73 6.29 0.59
N VAL A 85 -6.97 7.38 0.37
CA VAL A 85 -7.42 8.73 0.68
C VAL A 85 -7.08 9.67 -0.47
N CYS A 86 -8.10 10.29 -1.06
CA CYS A 86 -7.92 11.40 -1.99
C CYS A 86 -7.97 12.73 -1.23
N VAL A 87 -6.98 13.59 -1.48
CA VAL A 87 -6.91 14.93 -0.91
C VAL A 87 -6.99 15.94 -2.05
N ASP A 88 -8.07 16.72 -2.06
CA ASP A 88 -8.26 17.72 -3.10
C ASP A 88 -7.49 19.02 -2.83
N LYS A 89 -7.50 19.93 -3.81
CA LYS A 89 -6.81 21.24 -3.72
C LYS A 89 -7.33 22.15 -2.60
N LYS A 90 -8.48 21.83 -1.99
CA LYS A 90 -9.08 22.57 -0.87
C LYS A 90 -8.83 21.86 0.47
N ASN A 91 -7.91 20.88 0.53
CA ASN A 91 -7.64 20.04 1.70
C ASN A 91 -8.88 19.30 2.22
N ARG A 92 -9.78 18.89 1.32
CA ARG A 92 -10.88 17.98 1.66
C ARG A 92 -10.44 16.55 1.42
N TYR A 93 -10.80 15.68 2.35
CA TYR A 93 -10.38 14.28 2.39
C TYR A 93 -11.55 13.39 1.99
N LYS A 94 -11.36 12.55 0.99
CA LYS A 94 -12.28 11.47 0.61
C LYS A 94 -11.61 10.15 0.88
N PHE A 95 -12.25 9.33 1.71
CA PHE A 95 -11.82 7.97 2.07
C PHE A 95 -12.45 6.96 1.11
N PHE A 96 -11.73 5.88 0.80
CA PHE A 96 -12.16 4.83 -0.13
C PHE A 96 -12.00 3.46 0.56
N SER A 97 -13.06 2.64 0.53
CA SER A 97 -13.09 1.24 1.00
C SER A 97 -13.35 0.29 -0.14
#